data_AF-A0A0F9D1V7-F1
#
_entry.id   AF-A0A0F9D1V7-F1
#
_cell.length_a   1.000
_cell.length_b   1.000
_cell.length_c   1.000
_cell.angle_alpha   90.00
_cell.angle_beta   90.00
_cell.angle_gamma   90.00
#
_symmetry.space_group_name_H-M   'P 1'
#
loop_
_entity.id
_entity.type
_entity.pdbx_description
1 polymer ?
#
loop_
_entity_poly.entity_id
_entity_poly.type
_entity_poly.pdbx_seq_one_letter_code
_entity_poly.pdbx_strand_id
1 'polypeptide(L)'
;MCTEGGSSYIKEQIIDSKLERIVVAACSPRTHEPVFHAILNEAGLPQRYLEFVNIREHCSFVHQALEVREQAIKKALELIRAGIARARLLEAVATKTVPVNKTALVIGGGIAGLSTAVDLGDAGFKVYIVEKNTTIGGRMSQLDRTFPTDDCSI
;
A
#
# COMPACT_ATOMS: atom_id res chain seq x y z
N MET A 1 -12.41 3.76 11.17
CA MET A 1 -11.05 3.55 11.70
C MET A 1 -10.01 4.23 10.82
N CYS A 2 -9.90 3.91 9.51
CA CYS A 2 -8.98 4.59 8.59
C CYS A 2 -9.45 5.96 8.06
N THR A 3 -10.55 6.48 8.60
CA THR A 3 -11.01 7.84 8.33
C THR A 3 -10.18 8.84 9.14
N GLU A 4 -10.19 10.12 8.78
CA GLU A 4 -9.49 11.17 9.52
C GLU A 4 -9.90 11.19 11.00
N GLY A 5 -11.20 11.24 11.30
CA GLY A 5 -11.68 11.19 12.68
C GLY A 5 -11.31 9.91 13.44
N GLY A 6 -11.21 8.76 12.75
CA GLY A 6 -10.73 7.52 13.37
C GLY A 6 -9.23 7.55 13.67
N SER A 7 -8.46 8.16 12.78
CA SER A 7 -7.00 8.29 12.92
C SER A 7 -6.64 9.23 14.07
N SER A 8 -7.34 10.38 14.16
CA SER A 8 -7.20 11.32 15.28
C SER A 8 -7.55 10.68 16.61
N TYR A 9 -8.68 9.96 16.68
CA TYR A 9 -9.10 9.24 17.88
C TYR A 9 -8.03 8.22 18.34
N ILE A 10 -7.47 7.42 17.43
CA ILE A 10 -6.43 6.44 17.78
C ILE A 10 -5.18 7.15 18.31
N LYS A 11 -4.76 8.26 17.69
CA LYS A 11 -3.62 9.06 18.14
C LYS A 11 -3.84 9.61 19.55
N GLU A 12 -4.99 10.19 19.82
CA GLU A 12 -5.37 10.69 21.15
C GLU A 12 -5.29 9.56 22.18
N GLN A 13 -5.85 8.39 21.87
CA GLN A 13 -5.79 7.24 22.78
C GLN A 13 -4.37 6.72 23.04
N ILE A 14 -3.47 6.77 22.03
CA ILE A 14 -2.05 6.45 22.24
C ILE A 14 -1.44 7.36 23.30
N ILE A 15 -1.66 8.66 23.17
CA ILE A 15 -1.04 9.69 24.01
C ILE A 15 -1.64 9.66 25.42
N ASP A 16 -2.97 9.73 25.51
CA ASP A 16 -3.70 9.85 26.78
C ASP A 16 -3.55 8.60 27.65
N SER A 17 -3.64 7.42 27.03
CA SER A 17 -3.52 6.15 27.73
C SER A 17 -2.09 5.61 27.78
N LYS A 18 -1.11 6.34 27.23
CA LYS A 18 0.31 5.95 27.14
C LYS A 18 0.50 4.54 26.54
N LEU A 19 -0.22 4.27 25.46
CA LEU A 19 -0.14 2.98 24.78
C LEU A 19 1.19 2.85 24.05
N GLU A 20 1.84 1.69 24.19
CA GLU A 20 3.11 1.42 23.49
C GLU A 20 2.90 0.64 22.19
N ARG A 21 1.79 -0.07 22.07
CA ARG A 21 1.53 -1.01 20.96
C ARG A 21 0.09 -0.94 20.52
N ILE A 22 -0.13 -1.12 19.22
CA ILE A 22 -1.46 -1.09 18.61
C ILE A 22 -1.75 -2.40 17.90
N VAL A 23 -2.96 -2.92 18.11
CA VAL A 23 -3.55 -3.99 17.31
C VAL A 23 -4.73 -3.43 16.54
N VAL A 24 -4.68 -3.50 15.22
CA VAL A 24 -5.75 -3.05 14.31
C VAL A 24 -6.47 -4.27 13.74
N ALA A 25 -7.67 -4.56 14.25
CA ALA A 25 -8.53 -5.60 13.73
C ALA A 25 -9.46 -5.03 12.65
N ALA A 26 -9.07 -5.13 11.37
CA ALA A 26 -9.80 -4.53 10.27
C ALA A 26 -9.56 -5.27 8.93
N CYS A 27 -9.01 -4.55 7.94
CA CYS A 27 -8.74 -5.03 6.59
C CYS A 27 -7.31 -5.56 6.43
N SER A 28 -6.98 -5.95 5.21
CA SER A 28 -5.63 -6.37 4.82
C SER A 28 -4.58 -5.27 5.08
N PRO A 29 -3.42 -5.62 5.69
CA PRO A 29 -2.33 -4.66 5.89
C PRO A 29 -1.81 -4.09 4.57
N ARG A 30 -1.93 -4.83 3.46
CA ARG A 30 -1.44 -4.41 2.13
C ARG A 30 -1.98 -3.06 1.65
N THR A 31 -3.13 -2.63 2.16
CA THR A 31 -3.81 -1.42 1.70
C THR A 31 -3.64 -0.25 2.65
N HIS A 32 -3.84 -0.46 3.95
CA HIS A 32 -3.93 0.61 4.94
C HIS A 32 -2.77 0.64 5.93
N GLU A 33 -1.81 -0.28 5.85
CA GLU A 33 -0.63 -0.24 6.71
C GLU A 33 0.11 1.10 6.70
N PRO A 34 0.31 1.78 5.55
CA PRO A 34 0.93 3.11 5.53
C PRO A 34 0.17 4.17 6.35
N VAL A 35 -1.17 4.10 6.40
CA VAL A 35 -2.00 5.05 7.15
C VAL A 35 -1.73 4.92 8.65
N PHE A 36 -1.72 3.69 9.17
CA PHE A 36 -1.48 3.47 10.59
C PHE A 36 -0.01 3.67 10.97
N HIS A 37 0.94 3.41 10.08
CA HIS A 37 2.34 3.82 10.29
C HIS A 37 2.49 5.34 10.42
N ALA A 38 1.73 6.13 9.65
CA ALA A 38 1.71 7.59 9.81
C ALA A 38 1.18 8.00 11.19
N ILE A 39 0.09 7.38 11.66
CA ILE A 39 -0.46 7.62 13.01
C ILE A 39 0.57 7.31 14.09
N LEU A 40 1.25 6.17 14.02
CA LEU A 40 2.29 5.79 14.99
C LEU A 40 3.46 6.78 14.97
N ASN A 41 3.94 7.18 13.78
CA ASN A 41 5.01 8.16 13.65
C ASN A 41 4.63 9.51 14.29
N GLU A 42 3.41 10.01 14.03
CA GLU A 42 2.91 11.25 14.65
C GLU A 42 2.78 11.14 16.17
N ALA A 43 2.44 9.97 16.69
CA ALA A 43 2.36 9.70 18.11
C ALA A 43 3.73 9.39 18.76
N GLY A 44 4.82 9.40 17.98
CA GLY A 44 6.17 9.12 18.48
C GLY A 44 6.44 7.63 18.79
N LEU A 45 5.63 6.71 18.26
CA LEU A 45 5.81 5.28 18.43
C LEU A 45 6.59 4.65 17.25
N PRO A 46 7.45 3.64 17.52
CA PRO A 46 8.04 2.83 16.47
C PRO A 46 6.98 2.17 15.58
N GLN A 47 7.11 2.31 14.26
CA GLN A 47 6.22 1.68 13.27
C GLN A 47 6.03 0.18 13.49
N ARG A 48 7.07 -0.51 13.99
CA ARG A 48 7.02 -1.95 14.24
C ARG A 48 6.13 -2.35 15.43
N TYR A 49 5.63 -1.40 16.23
CA TYR A 49 4.67 -1.67 17.31
C TYR A 49 3.21 -1.77 16.85
N LEU A 50 3.00 -1.81 15.54
CA LEU A 50 1.71 -2.08 14.91
C LEU A 50 1.55 -3.57 14.56
N GLU A 51 0.42 -4.14 14.98
CA GLU A 51 -0.06 -5.44 14.55
C GLU A 51 -1.37 -5.28 13.77
N PHE A 52 -1.42 -5.82 12.55
CA PHE A 52 -2.66 -5.92 11.79
C PHE A 52 -3.29 -7.29 11.91
N VAL A 53 -4.58 -7.31 12.25
CA VAL A 53 -5.41 -8.50 12.26
C VAL A 53 -6.47 -8.35 11.18
N ASN A 54 -6.34 -9.13 10.10
CA ASN A 54 -7.31 -9.09 9.02
C ASN A 54 -8.57 -9.88 9.39
N ILE A 55 -9.63 -9.18 9.79
CA ILE A 55 -10.95 -9.74 10.07
C ILE A 55 -11.97 -9.44 8.94
N ARG A 56 -11.53 -8.82 7.84
CA ARG A 56 -12.38 -8.52 6.67
C ARG A 56 -12.18 -9.54 5.56
N GLU A 57 -11.12 -9.41 4.76
CA GLU A 57 -10.88 -10.30 3.63
C GLU A 57 -10.65 -11.76 4.08
N HIS A 58 -10.05 -11.95 5.26
CA HIS A 58 -9.77 -13.31 5.79
C HIS A 58 -10.85 -13.82 6.75
N CYS A 59 -11.88 -13.01 7.04
CA CYS A 59 -12.99 -13.43 7.92
C CYS A 59 -14.34 -12.96 7.37
N SER A 60 -14.79 -11.73 7.62
CA SER A 60 -16.18 -11.35 7.31
C SER A 60 -16.58 -11.52 5.84
N PHE A 61 -15.69 -11.25 4.88
CA PHE A 61 -16.00 -11.37 3.45
C PHE A 61 -16.12 -12.81 2.95
N VAL A 62 -15.52 -13.76 3.65
CA VAL A 62 -15.52 -15.18 3.26
C VAL A 62 -16.42 -16.04 4.16
N HIS A 63 -17.07 -15.46 5.17
CA HIS A 63 -18.07 -16.10 6.03
C HIS A 63 -19.33 -15.23 6.14
N GLN A 64 -19.92 -14.86 4.99
CA GLN A 64 -21.08 -13.95 4.94
C GLN A 64 -22.41 -14.61 5.29
N ALA A 65 -22.49 -15.94 5.14
CA ALA A 65 -23.73 -16.68 5.37
C ALA A 65 -24.14 -16.64 6.86
N LEU A 66 -25.43 -16.50 7.13
CA LEU A 66 -25.93 -16.26 8.49
C LEU A 66 -25.69 -17.46 9.41
N GLU A 67 -25.69 -18.68 8.86
CA GLU A 67 -25.52 -19.93 9.59
C GLU A 67 -24.09 -20.09 10.13
N VAL A 68 -23.10 -19.41 9.51
CA VAL A 68 -21.69 -19.47 9.90
C VAL A 68 -21.24 -18.25 10.71
N ARG A 69 -22.17 -17.35 11.07
CA ARG A 69 -21.85 -16.07 11.73
C ARG A 69 -21.17 -16.27 13.08
N GLU A 70 -21.61 -17.24 13.88
CA GLU A 70 -21.00 -17.52 15.18
C GLU A 70 -19.55 -18.01 15.02
N GLN A 71 -19.31 -18.86 14.02
CA GLN A 71 -17.98 -19.37 13.68
C GLN A 71 -17.09 -18.25 13.15
N ALA A 72 -17.64 -17.30 12.37
CA ALA A 72 -16.93 -16.11 11.92
C ALA A 72 -16.51 -15.20 13.08
N ILE A 73 -17.40 -14.98 14.06
CA ILE A 73 -17.06 -14.22 15.28
C ILE A 73 -15.99 -14.95 16.08
N LYS A 74 -16.12 -16.27 16.27
CA LYS A 74 -15.12 -17.09 16.97
C LYS A 74 -13.76 -17.00 16.27
N LYS A 75 -13.74 -17.11 14.94
CA LYS A 75 -12.52 -16.93 14.13
C LYS A 75 -11.92 -15.55 14.32
N ALA A 76 -12.71 -14.48 14.25
CA ALA A 76 -12.23 -13.11 14.43
C ALA A 76 -11.61 -12.91 15.82
N LEU A 77 -12.24 -13.44 16.88
CA LEU A 77 -11.70 -13.39 18.24
C LEU A 77 -10.37 -14.14 18.37
N GLU A 78 -10.25 -15.33 17.79
CA GLU A 78 -8.99 -16.08 17.79
C GLU A 78 -7.89 -15.35 17.02
N LEU A 79 -8.21 -14.75 15.87
CA LEU A 79 -7.27 -13.92 15.11
C LEU A 79 -6.80 -12.70 15.93
N ILE A 80 -7.72 -12.03 16.64
CA ILE A 80 -7.39 -10.89 17.51
C ILE A 80 -6.50 -11.33 18.67
N ARG A 81 -6.81 -12.47 19.32
CA ARG A 81 -5.98 -13.03 20.38
C ARG A 81 -4.57 -13.34 19.90
N ALA A 82 -4.44 -13.96 18.73
CA ALA A 82 -3.15 -14.23 18.11
C ALA A 82 -2.38 -12.93 17.80
N GLY A 83 -3.07 -11.91 17.27
CA GLY A 83 -2.49 -10.60 17.02
C GLY A 83 -1.98 -9.93 18.31
N ILE A 84 -2.78 -9.93 19.39
CA ILE A 84 -2.37 -9.41 20.70
C ILE A 84 -1.16 -10.18 21.23
N ALA A 85 -1.14 -11.51 21.10
CA ALA A 85 -0.02 -12.34 21.53
C ALA A 85 1.28 -11.99 20.78
N ARG A 86 1.21 -11.78 19.47
CA ARG A 86 2.34 -11.31 18.65
C ARG A 86 2.76 -9.90 19.03
N ALA A 87 1.80 -8.99 19.20
CA ALA A 87 2.05 -7.59 19.51
C ALA A 87 2.93 -7.44 20.76
N ARG A 88 2.67 -8.23 21.82
CA ARG A 88 3.46 -8.24 23.06
C ARG A 88 4.96 -8.49 22.85
N LEU A 89 5.32 -9.19 21.77
CA LEU A 89 6.70 -9.54 21.43
C LEU A 89 7.29 -8.68 20.32
N LEU A 90 6.56 -7.67 19.84
CA LEU A 90 7.10 -6.73 18.85
C LEU A 90 8.18 -5.86 19.50
N GLU A 91 9.26 -5.69 18.75
CA GLU A 91 10.43 -4.89 19.10
C GLU A 91 10.56 -3.70 18.15
N ALA A 92 11.13 -2.61 18.65
CA ALA A 92 11.47 -1.48 17.81
C ALA A 92 12.57 -1.88 16.84
N VAL A 93 12.33 -1.68 15.54
CA VAL A 93 13.32 -1.90 14.49
C VAL A 93 13.57 -0.58 13.80
N ALA A 94 14.82 -0.14 13.82
CA ALA A 94 15.22 1.10 13.16
C ALA A 94 15.03 0.98 11.64
N THR A 95 14.42 1.99 11.04
CA THR A 95 14.37 2.12 9.59
C THR A 95 15.76 2.46 9.07
N LYS A 96 16.19 1.77 8.01
CA LYS A 96 17.47 2.05 7.36
C LYS A 96 17.24 3.08 6.27
N THR A 97 17.99 4.18 6.31
CA THR A 97 18.09 5.10 5.19
C THR A 97 19.13 4.57 4.21
N VAL A 98 18.80 4.60 2.93
CA VAL A 98 19.70 4.17 1.85
C VAL A 98 19.76 5.27 0.79
N PRO A 99 20.93 5.54 0.21
CA PRO A 99 21.05 6.50 -0.87
C PRO A 99 20.26 6.00 -2.09
N VAL A 100 19.56 6.92 -2.75
CA VAL A 100 18.82 6.63 -3.99
C VAL A 100 19.54 7.29 -5.16
N ASN A 101 19.93 6.49 -6.15
CA ASN A 101 20.48 7.00 -7.40
C ASN A 101 19.40 7.76 -8.17
N LYS A 102 19.68 9.00 -8.58
CA LYS A 102 18.78 9.85 -9.36
C LYS A 102 18.75 9.41 -10.84
N THR A 103 18.41 8.15 -11.06
CA THR A 103 18.38 7.53 -12.39
C THR A 103 17.24 6.53 -12.43
N ALA A 104 16.45 6.58 -13.50
CA ALA A 104 15.32 5.69 -13.71
C ALA A 104 15.58 4.72 -14.87
N LEU A 105 14.97 3.55 -14.81
CA LEU A 105 14.92 2.57 -15.89
C LEU A 105 13.45 2.34 -16.26
N VAL A 106 13.12 2.58 -17.51
CA VAL A 106 11.82 2.29 -18.10
C VAL A 106 11.94 1.04 -18.97
N ILE A 107 11.10 0.05 -18.70
CA ILE A 107 11.07 -1.21 -19.47
C ILE A 107 9.83 -1.19 -20.36
N GLY A 108 10.04 -1.17 -21.67
CA GLY A 108 9.03 -1.03 -22.71
C GLY A 108 8.97 0.40 -23.28
N GLY A 109 9.23 0.52 -24.57
CA GLY A 109 9.18 1.76 -25.35
C GLY A 109 7.84 1.98 -26.06
N GLY A 110 6.72 1.53 -25.47
CA GLY A 110 5.38 1.91 -25.92
C GLY A 110 4.97 3.29 -25.39
N ILE A 111 3.77 3.77 -25.76
CA ILE A 111 3.28 5.10 -25.36
C ILE A 111 3.40 5.37 -23.85
N ALA A 112 3.01 4.41 -22.99
CA ALA A 112 3.12 4.57 -21.55
C ALA A 112 4.58 4.74 -21.06
N GLY A 113 5.50 3.96 -21.62
CA GLY A 113 6.92 4.03 -21.25
C GLY A 113 7.59 5.29 -21.78
N LEU A 114 7.29 5.68 -23.02
CA LEU A 114 7.80 6.90 -23.62
C LEU A 114 7.32 8.14 -22.85
N SER A 115 6.03 8.25 -22.53
CA SER A 115 5.52 9.36 -21.71
C SER A 115 6.19 9.41 -20.33
N THR A 116 6.33 8.26 -19.66
CA THR A 116 7.05 8.18 -18.37
C THR A 116 8.50 8.67 -18.49
N ALA A 117 9.19 8.31 -19.57
CA ALA A 117 10.58 8.69 -19.77
C ALA A 117 10.74 10.17 -20.08
N VAL A 118 9.81 10.76 -20.85
CA VAL A 118 9.78 12.21 -21.12
C VAL A 118 9.52 12.97 -19.83
N ASP A 119 8.48 12.63 -19.07
CA ASP A 119 8.14 13.30 -17.81
C ASP A 119 9.31 13.30 -16.81
N LEU A 120 9.99 12.15 -16.67
CA LEU A 120 11.16 12.02 -15.81
C LEU A 120 12.38 12.77 -16.35
N GLY A 121 12.57 12.79 -17.67
CA GLY A 121 13.65 13.52 -18.33
C GLY A 121 13.50 15.03 -18.17
N ASP A 122 12.29 15.56 -18.37
CA ASP A 122 11.95 16.97 -18.19
C ASP A 122 12.08 17.41 -16.72
N ALA A 123 11.83 16.51 -15.77
CA ALA A 123 12.11 16.71 -14.35
C ALA A 123 13.62 16.65 -14.00
N GLY A 124 14.50 16.41 -14.98
CA GLY A 124 15.95 16.43 -14.83
C GLY A 124 16.56 15.10 -14.36
N PHE A 125 15.82 14.00 -14.39
CA PHE A 125 16.37 12.68 -14.06
C PHE A 125 17.03 12.03 -15.29
N LYS A 126 18.13 11.30 -15.07
CA LYS A 126 18.69 10.43 -16.11
C LYS A 126 17.77 9.23 -16.30
N VAL A 127 17.30 8.97 -17.53
CA VAL A 127 16.41 7.85 -17.83
C VAL A 127 17.03 6.93 -18.87
N TYR A 128 17.00 5.63 -18.60
CA TYR A 128 17.27 4.59 -19.59
C TYR A 128 15.96 3.94 -20.02
N ILE A 129 15.79 3.70 -21.32
CA ILE A 129 14.65 2.94 -21.86
C ILE A 129 15.19 1.63 -22.43
N VAL A 130 14.58 0.51 -22.06
CA VAL A 130 14.87 -0.81 -22.63
C VAL A 130 13.62 -1.30 -23.34
N GLU A 131 13.68 -1.37 -24.67
CA GLU A 131 12.62 -1.94 -25.50
C GLU A 131 13.05 -3.33 -25.99
N LYS A 132 12.10 -4.27 -25.99
CA LYS A 132 12.33 -5.65 -26.40
C LYS A 132 12.50 -5.76 -27.92
N ASN A 133 11.72 -5.00 -28.67
CA ASN A 133 11.73 -5.03 -30.13
C ASN A 133 12.79 -4.09 -30.71
N THR A 134 12.98 -4.16 -32.02
CA THR A 134 13.92 -3.29 -32.76
C THR A 134 13.48 -1.83 -32.82
N THR A 135 12.21 -1.54 -32.52
CA THR A 135 11.62 -0.19 -32.57
C THR A 135 10.75 0.09 -31.35
N ILE A 136 10.71 1.37 -30.97
CA ILE A 136 9.75 1.91 -30.01
C ILE A 136 8.39 2.17 -30.69
N GLY A 137 7.37 2.57 -29.92
CA GLY A 137 6.00 2.83 -30.37
C GLY A 137 4.98 1.81 -29.85
N GLY A 138 5.42 0.59 -29.55
CA GLY A 138 4.58 -0.45 -28.96
C GLY A 138 3.38 -0.82 -29.85
N ARG A 139 2.20 -1.00 -29.25
CA ARG A 139 0.97 -1.29 -30.01
C ARG A 139 0.40 -0.06 -30.73
N MET A 140 0.70 1.15 -30.23
CA MET A 140 0.16 2.38 -30.80
C MET A 140 0.63 2.55 -32.25
N SER A 141 1.89 2.22 -32.53
CA SER A 141 2.47 2.28 -33.88
C SER A 141 1.93 1.27 -34.88
N GLN A 142 0.99 0.42 -34.48
CA GLN A 142 0.31 -0.53 -35.36
C GLN A 142 -1.13 -0.11 -35.65
N LEU A 143 -1.64 0.91 -34.97
CA LEU A 143 -2.99 1.43 -35.17
C LEU A 143 -2.96 2.49 -36.27
N ASP A 144 -3.98 2.50 -37.13
CA ASP A 144 -4.14 3.58 -38.11
C ASP A 144 -4.60 4.88 -37.42
N ARG A 145 -5.64 4.77 -36.57
CA ARG A 145 -6.26 5.90 -35.87
C ARG A 145 -6.54 5.62 -34.40
N THR A 146 -6.65 6.68 -33.61
CA THR A 146 -6.97 6.61 -32.17
C THR A 146 -8.32 7.25 -31.86
N PHE A 147 -9.22 6.48 -31.24
CA PHE A 147 -10.46 7.03 -30.71
C PHE A 147 -10.19 7.86 -29.44
N PRO A 148 -11.04 8.85 -29.09
CA PRO A 148 -12.25 9.27 -29.81
C PRO A 148 -12.01 10.34 -30.89
N THR A 149 -10.79 10.88 -31.01
CA THR A 149 -10.50 12.03 -31.89
C THR A 149 -10.30 11.65 -33.35
N ASP A 150 -10.06 10.36 -33.62
CA ASP A 150 -9.78 9.82 -34.96
C ASP A 150 -8.46 10.37 -35.57
N ASP A 151 -7.54 10.79 -34.70
CA ASP A 151 -6.19 11.21 -35.07
C ASP A 151 -5.33 10.00 -35.50
N CYS A 152 -4.33 10.25 -36.34
CA CYS A 152 -3.30 9.25 -36.63
C CYS A 152 -2.50 8.90 -35.36
N SER A 153 -2.12 7.64 -35.20
CA SER A 153 -1.54 7.13 -33.95
C SER A 153 -0.11 7.62 -33.66
N ILE A 154 0.80 7.56 -34.64
CA ILE A 154 2.21 7.97 -34.58
C ILE A 154 2.71 8.23 -36.00
#